data_AF-A0A958B0H3-F1
#
_entry.id   AF-A0A958B0H3-F1
#
_cell.length_a   1.000
_cell.length_b   1.000
_cell.length_c   1.000
_cell.angle_alpha   90.00
_cell.angle_beta   90.00
_cell.angle_gamma   90.00
#
_symmetry.space_group_name_H-M   'P 1'
#
loop_
_entity.id
_entity.type
_entity.pdbx_description
1 polymer ?
#
loop_
_entity_poly.entity_id
_entity_poly.type
_entity_poly.pdbx_seq_one_letter_code
_entity_poly.pdbx_strand_id
1 'polypeptide(L)' 'MGTLEDTQIVDQVLNLAYDYDLEGNVTAIDGFEGDEIHAFAYDHRDRLTNWWLDGGLQ' A
#
# COMPACT_ATOMS: atom_id res chain seq x y z
N MET A 1 -0.78 43.69 -8.55
CA MET A 1 -1.88 42.81 -8.09
C MET A 1 -1.71 41.49 -8.81
N GLY A 2 -0.81 40.62 -8.33
CA GLY A 2 -0.61 39.28 -8.89
C GLY A 2 -1.41 38.30 -8.04
N THR A 3 -2.33 37.58 -8.66
CA THR A 3 -3.08 36.49 -8.04
C THR A 3 -2.09 35.45 -7.55
N LEU A 4 -2.10 35.20 -6.24
CA LEU A 4 -1.44 34.04 -5.68
C LEU A 4 -2.26 32.84 -6.18
N GLU A 5 -1.65 32.02 -7.04
CA GLU A 5 -2.19 30.71 -7.34
C GLU A 5 -2.24 29.97 -6.00
N ASP A 6 -3.45 29.68 -5.55
CA ASP A 6 -3.68 28.81 -4.40
C ASP A 6 -3.19 27.43 -4.85
N THR A 7 -1.89 27.17 -4.68
CA THR A 7 -1.30 25.86 -4.87
C THR A 7 -2.04 24.97 -3.90
N GLN A 8 -3.05 24.26 -4.41
CA GLN A 8 -3.75 23.24 -3.68
C GLN A 8 -2.71 22.18 -3.34
N ILE A 9 -2.09 22.33 -2.17
CA ILE A 9 -1.40 21.25 -1.51
C ILE A 9 -2.53 20.26 -1.22
N VAL A 10 -2.75 19.34 -2.15
CA VAL A 10 -3.47 18.12 -1.85
C VAL A 10 -2.59 17.50 -0.78
N ASP A 11 -2.96 17.76 0.48
CA ASP A 11 -2.41 17.05 1.62
C ASP A 11 -2.38 15.60 1.16
N GLN A 12 -1.20 15.01 1.09
CA GLN A 12 -1.04 13.63 0.67
C GLN A 12 -1.64 12.80 1.80
N VAL A 13 -2.98 12.78 1.85
CA VAL A 13 -3.75 12.04 2.82
C VAL A 13 -3.53 10.60 2.44
N LEU A 14 -2.68 9.97 3.24
CA LEU A 14 -2.42 8.55 3.11
C LEU A 14 -3.74 7.80 3.31
N ASN A 15 -4.18 7.10 2.27
CA ASN A 15 -5.43 6.36 2.26
C ASN A 15 -5.13 4.90 1.88
N LEU A 16 -4.88 4.08 2.89
CA LEU A 16 -4.49 2.69 2.70
C LEU A 16 -5.70 1.75 2.77
N ALA A 17 -5.70 0.77 1.87
CA ALA A 17 -6.59 -0.39 1.95
C ALA A 17 -5.78 -1.64 2.33
N TYR A 18 -6.40 -2.54 3.09
CA TYR A 18 -5.76 -3.74 3.60
C TYR A 18 -6.66 -4.95 3.34
N ASP A 19 -6.06 -5.99 2.76
CA ASP A 19 -6.68 -7.31 2.62
C ASP A 19 -6.06 -8.30 3.61
N TYR A 20 -6.85 -9.30 4.00
CA TYR A 20 -6.47 -10.29 5.00
C TYR A 20 -6.81 -11.72 4.55
N ASP A 21 -6.02 -12.69 4.99
CA ASP A 21 -6.39 -14.12 4.94
C ASP A 21 -7.37 -14.50 6.07
N LEU A 22 -7.72 -15.79 6.16
CA LEU A 22 -8.67 -16.29 7.17
C LEU A 22 -8.12 -16.24 8.60
N GLU A 23 -6.79 -16.28 8.74
CA GLU A 23 -6.07 -16.22 10.01
C GLU A 23 -5.84 -14.77 10.46
N GLY A 24 -6.04 -13.80 9.57
CA GLY A 24 -5.91 -12.37 9.83
C GLY A 24 -4.55 -11.78 9.48
N ASN A 25 -3.72 -12.50 8.73
CA ASN A 25 -2.48 -11.95 8.19
C ASN A 25 -2.80 -11.01 7.03
N VAL A 26 -2.08 -9.89 6.92
CA VAL A 26 -2.25 -8.92 5.82
C VAL A 26 -1.71 -9.51 4.54
N THR A 27 -2.56 -9.71 3.52
CA THR A 27 -2.15 -10.27 2.22
C THR A 27 -1.87 -9.21 1.17
N ALA A 28 -2.46 -8.02 1.31
CA ALA A 28 -2.17 -6.89 0.44
C ALA A 28 -2.30 -5.54 1.16
N ILE A 29 -1.52 -4.56 0.72
CA ILE A 29 -1.67 -3.15 1.09
C ILE A 29 -1.64 -2.31 -0.19
N ASP A 30 -2.69 -1.53 -0.40
CA ASP A 30 -2.84 -0.61 -1.54
C ASP A 30 -2.91 0.84 -1.06
N GLY A 31 -2.69 1.79 -1.99
CA GLY A 31 -2.85 3.23 -1.71
C GLY A 31 -1.58 3.94 -1.27
N PHE A 32 -0.42 3.34 -1.54
CA PHE A 32 0.88 4.02 -1.47
C PHE A 32 1.04 5.04 -2.61
N GLU A 33 2.05 5.90 -2.49
CA GLU A 33 2.35 6.92 -3.49
C GLU A 33 2.56 6.28 -4.88
N GLY A 34 1.71 6.61 -5.85
CA GLY A 34 1.82 6.07 -7.21
C GLY A 34 1.07 4.77 -7.49
N ASP A 35 0.10 4.38 -6.65
CA ASP A 35 -0.74 3.16 -6.80
C ASP A 35 0.06 1.85 -6.68
N GLU A 36 1.17 1.86 -5.93
CA GLU A 36 1.96 0.66 -5.65
C GLU A 36 1.13 -0.38 -4.88
N ILE A 37 1.19 -1.65 -5.33
CA ILE A 37 0.54 -2.78 -4.67
C ILE A 37 1.60 -3.62 -3.97
N HIS A 38 1.48 -3.72 -2.65
CA HIS A 38 2.30 -4.61 -1.84
C HIS A 38 1.53 -5.89 -1.55
N ALA A 39 2.06 -7.05 -1.95
CA ALA A 39 1.46 -8.35 -1.64
C ALA A 39 2.37 -9.19 -0.73
N PHE A 40 1.77 -10.05 0.09
CA PHE A 40 2.48 -10.85 1.09
C PHE A 40 1.98 -12.30 1.08
N ALA A 41 2.88 -13.24 1.35
CA ALA A 41 2.54 -14.65 1.55
C ALA A 41 3.22 -15.20 2.80
N TYR A 42 2.52 -16.09 3.49
CA TYR A 42 2.91 -16.65 4.77
C TYR A 42 2.95 -18.18 4.72
N ASP A 43 3.79 -18.78 5.56
CA ASP A 43 3.69 -20.20 5.85
C ASP A 43 2.64 -20.48 6.94
N HIS A 44 2.34 -21.76 7.18
CA HIS A 44 1.38 -22.23 8.18
C HIS A 44 1.71 -21.88 9.65
N ARG A 45 2.81 -21.17 9.91
CA ARG A 45 3.17 -20.64 11.23
C ARG A 45 3.10 -19.11 11.27
N ASP A 46 2.40 -18.51 10.32
CA ASP A 46 2.23 -17.06 10.17
C ASP A 46 3.56 -16.31 9.95
N ARG A 47 4.54 -16.99 9.32
CA ARG A 47 5.83 -16.37 8.99
C ARG A 47 5.83 -15.94 7.55
N LEU A 48 6.21 -14.70 7.28
CA LEU A 48 6.36 -14.16 5.94
C LEU A 48 7.40 -14.99 5.15
N THR A 49 7.01 -15.49 3.98
CA THR A 49 7.90 -16.22 3.07
C THR A 49 8.22 -15.43 1.81
N ASN A 50 7.31 -14.56 1.38
CA ASN A 50 7.45 -13.78 0.16
C ASN A 50 6.73 -12.44 0.29
N TRP A 51 7.26 -11.44 -0.41
CA TRP A 51 6.58 -10.20 -0.67
C TRP A 51 6.81 -9.76 -2.12
N TRP A 52 5.88 -8.97 -2.63
CA TRP A 52 5.95 -8.42 -3.98
C TRP A 52 5.63 -6.93 -3.95
N LEU A 53 6.28 -6.20 -4.86
CA LEU A 53 5.92 -4.83 -5.22
C LEU A 53 5.49 -4.85 -6.69
N ASP A 54 4.25 -4.44 -6.98
CA ASP A 54 3.68 -4.38 -8.34
C ASP A 54 3.82 -5.70 -9.13
N GLY A 55 3.72 -6.83 -8.43
CA GLY A 55 3.86 -8.17 -9.00
C GLY A 55 5.31 -8.62 -9.25
N GLY A 56 6.31 -7.81 -8.95
CA GLY A 56 7.73 -8.21 -8.93
C GLY A 56 8.10 -8.88 -7.61
N LEU A 57 8.72 -10.07 -7.67
CA LEU A 57 9.34 -10.72 -6.50
C LEU A 57 10.53 -9.89 -6.02
N GLN A 58 10.64 -9.70 -4.72
CA GLN A 58 11.75 -8.98 -4.08
C GLN A 58 12.44 -9.82 -3.01
#